data_AF-A0A892ZIE8-F1
#
_entry.id   AF-A0A892ZIE8-F1
#
_cell.length_a   1.000
_cell.length_b   1.000
_cell.length_c   1.000
_cell.angle_alpha   90.00
_cell.angle_beta   90.00
_cell.angle_gamma   90.00
#
_symmetry.space_group_name_H-M   'P 1'
#
loop_
_entity.id
_entity.type
_entity.pdbx_description
1 polymer ?
#
loop_
_entity_poly.entity_id
_entity_poly.type
_entity_poly.pdbx_seq_one_letter_code
_entity_poly.pdbx_strand_id
1 'polypeptide(L)'
;MIGQLVDYTVQHFAGEEAMLEGAGYPLIEQHKAIHRRFVDKVSQMQARHEMGVDTTDELLKMLEVWLFSHILHHDHGYVKVVKASLAQH
;
A
#
# COMPACT_ATOMS: atom_id res chain seq x y z
N MET A 1 6.32 3.04 17.30
CA MET A 1 6.36 1.79 16.51
C MET A 1 5.25 1.76 15.47
N ILE A 2 3.96 1.79 15.85
CA ILE A 2 2.84 1.75 14.88
C ILE A 2 2.77 3.00 13.97
N GLY A 3 3.00 4.20 14.51
CA GLY A 3 3.01 5.44 13.71
C GLY A 3 4.11 5.46 12.64
N GLN A 4 5.32 4.99 12.96
CA GLN A 4 6.41 4.92 11.98
C GLN A 4 6.12 3.94 10.84
N LEU A 5 5.43 2.83 11.15
CA LEU A 5 4.97 1.89 10.14
C LEU A 5 3.91 2.53 9.22
N VAL A 6 2.94 3.25 9.80
CA VAL A 6 1.92 3.99 9.03
C VAL A 6 2.58 4.99 8.09
N ASP A 7 3.49 5.81 8.62
CA ASP A 7 4.19 6.83 7.84
C ASP A 7 4.96 6.21 6.67
N TYR A 8 5.68 5.12 6.92
CA TYR A 8 6.42 4.40 5.88
C TYR A 8 5.49 3.84 4.80
N THR A 9 4.37 3.22 5.17
CA THR A 9 3.44 2.66 4.18
C THR A 9 2.78 3.75 3.33
N VAL A 10 2.40 4.88 3.93
CA VAL A 10 1.82 6.02 3.19
C VAL A 10 2.85 6.58 2.19
N GLN A 11 4.11 6.73 2.60
CA GLN A 11 5.17 7.19 1.70
C GLN A 11 5.44 6.20 0.56
N HIS A 12 5.43 4.90 0.85
CA HIS A 12 5.58 3.85 -0.16
C HIS A 12 4.49 3.95 -1.23
N PHE A 13 3.22 4.03 -0.82
CA PHE A 13 2.08 4.16 -1.73
C PHE A 13 2.15 5.41 -2.59
N ALA A 14 2.52 6.55 -2.00
CA ALA A 14 2.62 7.80 -2.75
C ALA A 14 3.67 7.69 -3.88
N GLY A 15 4.83 7.06 -3.60
CA GLY A 15 5.87 6.85 -4.60
C GLY A 15 5.44 5.90 -5.71
N GLU A 16 4.78 4.80 -5.34
CA GLU A 16 4.28 3.81 -6.29
C GLU A 16 3.18 4.38 -7.18
N GLU A 17 2.18 5.05 -6.60
CA GLU A 17 1.08 5.68 -7.34
C GLU A 17 1.62 6.70 -8.35
N ALA A 18 2.58 7.55 -7.95
CA ALA A 18 3.21 8.52 -8.86
C ALA A 18 3.93 7.84 -10.03
N MET A 19 4.64 6.74 -9.77
CA MET A 19 5.28 5.94 -10.82
C MET A 19 4.24 5.34 -11.78
N LEU A 20 3.15 4.79 -11.26
CA LEU A 20 2.10 4.16 -12.06
C LEU A 20 1.30 5.17 -12.89
N GLU A 21 1.03 6.35 -12.34
CA GLU A 21 0.43 7.48 -13.07
C GLU A 21 1.34 7.92 -14.22
N GLY A 22 2.64 8.13 -13.95
CA GLY A 22 3.61 8.48 -14.98
C GLY A 22 3.77 7.41 -16.07
N ALA A 23 3.53 6.14 -15.73
CA ALA A 23 3.52 5.03 -16.69
C ALA A 23 2.18 4.84 -17.43
N GLY A 24 1.14 5.63 -17.11
CA GLY A 24 -0.18 5.51 -17.71
C GLY A 24 -0.87 4.18 -17.39
N TYR A 25 -0.69 3.64 -16.18
CA TYR A 25 -1.27 2.37 -15.80
C TYR A 25 -2.81 2.41 -15.82
N PRO A 26 -3.50 1.57 -16.63
CA PRO A 26 -4.94 1.68 -16.83
C PRO A 26 -5.80 1.45 -15.59
N LEU A 27 -5.27 0.75 -14.58
CA LEU A 27 -5.99 0.39 -13.36
C LEU A 27 -5.54 1.21 -12.15
N ILE A 28 -4.89 2.36 -12.36
CA ILE A 28 -4.37 3.22 -11.29
C ILE A 28 -5.42 3.57 -10.23
N GLU A 29 -6.64 3.92 -10.64
CA GLU A 29 -7.70 4.27 -9.68
C GLU A 29 -8.13 3.08 -8.82
N GLN A 30 -8.08 1.86 -9.35
CA GLN A 30 -8.35 0.65 -8.57
C GLN A 30 -7.20 0.37 -7.59
N HIS A 31 -5.95 0.61 -8.02
CA HIS A 31 -4.75 0.48 -7.18
C HIS A 31 -4.79 1.45 -5.99
N LYS A 32 -5.05 2.74 -6.25
CA LYS A 32 -5.26 3.77 -5.21
C LYS A 32 -6.37 3.41 -4.22
N ALA A 33 -7.46 2.80 -4.70
CA ALA A 33 -8.55 2.38 -3.83
C ALA A 33 -8.14 1.25 -2.88
N ILE A 34 -7.25 0.34 -3.32
CA ILE A 34 -6.67 -0.71 -2.46
C ILE A 34 -5.77 -0.08 -1.40
N HIS A 35 -4.90 0.86 -1.79
CA HIS A 35 -4.04 1.61 -0.85
C HIS A 35 -4.86 2.36 0.20
N ARG A 36 -5.92 3.07 -0.22
CA ARG A 36 -6.78 3.82 0.69
C ARG A 36 -7.40 2.94 1.76
N ARG A 37 -7.96 1.80 1.36
CA ARG A 37 -8.56 0.83 2.30
C ARG A 37 -7.55 0.31 3.30
N PHE A 38 -6.31 0.11 2.88
CA PHE A 38 -5.24 -0.30 3.79
C PHE A 38 -4.94 0.79 4.81
N VAL A 39 -4.68 2.02 4.36
CA VAL A 39 -4.39 3.17 5.24
C VAL A 39 -5.54 3.40 6.24
N ASP A 40 -6.79 3.34 5.79
CA ASP A 40 -7.96 3.49 6.66
C ASP A 40 -7.98 2.43 7.77
N LYS A 41 -7.64 1.17 7.44
CA LYS A 41 -7.63 0.08 8.39
C LYS A 41 -6.49 0.22 9.40
N VAL A 42 -5.28 0.58 8.96
CA VAL A 42 -4.15 0.80 9.89
C VAL A 42 -4.43 2.00 10.81
N SER A 43 -5.02 3.07 10.27
CA SER A 43 -5.39 4.27 11.06
C SER A 43 -6.38 3.94 12.19
N GLN A 44 -7.37 3.07 11.91
CA GLN A 44 -8.30 2.59 12.95
C GLN A 44 -7.59 1.80 14.05
N MET A 45 -6.57 1.01 13.69
CA MET A 45 -5.81 0.21 14.65
C MET A 45 -4.88 1.09 15.49
N GLN A 46 -4.26 2.10 14.87
CA GLN A 46 -3.52 3.13 15.58
C GLN A 46 -4.41 3.85 16.60
N ALA A 47 -5.60 4.31 16.22
CA ALA A 47 -6.52 4.97 17.15
C ALA A 47 -6.89 4.05 18.33
N ARG A 48 -7.16 2.77 18.07
CA ARG A 48 -7.41 1.78 19.15
C ARG A 48 -6.18 1.57 20.05
N HIS A 49 -4.99 1.52 19.47
CA HIS A 49 -3.74 1.42 20.22
C HIS A 49 -3.53 2.62 21.15
N GLU A 50 -3.79 3.83 20.64
CA GLU A 50 -3.72 5.08 21.42
C GLU A 50 -4.74 5.11 22.58
N MET A 51 -5.86 4.39 22.45
CA MET A 51 -6.84 4.16 23.51
C MET A 51 -6.45 3.05 24.50
N GLY A 52 -5.25 2.47 24.38
CA GLY A 52 -4.74 1.42 25.27
C GLY A 52 -5.18 -0.01 24.91
N VAL A 53 -5.78 -0.21 23.73
CA VAL A 53 -6.13 -1.55 23.23
C VAL A 53 -4.89 -2.19 22.59
N ASP A 54 -4.54 -3.41 23.00
CA ASP A 54 -3.51 -4.16 22.29
C ASP A 54 -4.02 -4.58 20.90
N THR A 55 -3.35 -4.08 19.86
CA THR A 55 -3.67 -4.35 18.45
C THR A 55 -2.51 -5.02 17.73
N THR A 56 -1.47 -5.46 18.46
CA THR A 56 -0.20 -5.93 17.89
C THR A 56 -0.40 -7.13 16.97
N ASP A 57 -1.10 -8.17 17.44
CA ASP A 57 -1.33 -9.39 16.66
C ASP A 57 -2.25 -9.16 15.45
N GLU A 58 -3.27 -8.31 15.62
CA GLU A 58 -4.16 -7.93 14.52
C GLU A 58 -3.35 -7.17 13.44
N LEU A 59 -2.44 -6.29 13.86
CA LEU A 59 -1.62 -5.48 12.97
C LEU A 59 -0.64 -6.38 12.19
N LEU A 60 0.09 -7.25 12.90
CA LEU A 60 1.03 -8.19 12.29
C LEU A 60 0.33 -9.08 11.27
N LYS A 61 -0.84 -9.64 11.62
CA LYS A 61 -1.60 -10.49 10.71
C LYS A 61 -2.14 -9.74 9.49
N MET A 62 -2.59 -8.51 9.67
CA MET A 62 -3.05 -7.68 8.58
C MET A 62 -1.90 -7.30 7.65
N LEU A 63 -0.74 -6.93 8.19
CA LEU A 63 0.48 -6.67 7.41
C LEU A 63 0.92 -7.89 6.62
N GLU A 64 0.96 -9.07 7.24
CA GLU A 64 1.36 -10.31 6.58
C GLU A 64 0.44 -10.62 5.39
N VAL A 65 -0.87 -10.65 5.61
CA VAL A 65 -1.85 -10.89 4.53
C VAL A 65 -1.74 -9.83 3.44
N TRP A 66 -1.60 -8.56 3.84
CA TRP A 66 -1.57 -7.46 2.90
C TRP A 66 -0.27 -7.43 2.07
N LEU A 67 0.91 -7.58 2.68
CA LEU A 67 2.18 -7.67 1.96
C LEU A 67 2.18 -8.84 0.97
N PHE A 68 1.67 -10.01 1.36
CA PHE A 68 1.58 -11.17 0.46
C PHE A 68 0.55 -10.99 -0.66
N SER A 69 -0.59 -10.36 -0.38
CA SER A 69 -1.61 -10.16 -1.40
C SER A 69 -1.27 -9.01 -2.35
N HIS A 70 -0.69 -7.93 -1.85
CA HIS A 70 -0.45 -6.71 -2.60
C HIS A 70 0.78 -6.86 -3.52
N ILE A 71 1.93 -7.21 -2.97
CA ILE A 71 3.18 -7.36 -3.72
C ILE A 71 3.09 -8.51 -4.73
N LEU A 72 2.46 -9.62 -4.35
CA LEU A 72 2.48 -10.82 -5.17
C LEU A 72 1.44 -10.79 -6.31
N HIS A 73 0.28 -10.17 -6.09
CA HIS A 73 -0.82 -10.20 -7.07
C HIS A 73 -1.10 -8.87 -7.76
N HIS A 74 -0.95 -7.74 -7.07
CA HIS A 74 -1.23 -6.43 -7.66
C HIS A 74 0.03 -5.84 -8.29
N ASP A 75 1.16 -5.92 -7.61
CA ASP A 75 2.37 -5.23 -8.07
C ASP A 75 2.97 -5.87 -9.32
N HIS A 76 2.87 -7.19 -9.42
CA HIS A 76 3.29 -7.91 -10.61
C HIS A 76 2.46 -7.51 -11.86
N GLY A 77 1.23 -7.04 -11.67
CA GLY A 77 0.30 -6.69 -12.75
C GLY A 77 0.74 -5.47 -13.56
N TYR A 78 1.42 -4.51 -12.94
CA TYR A 78 1.89 -3.30 -13.64
C TYR A 78 3.34 -3.39 -14.13
N VAL A 79 4.11 -4.41 -13.76
CA VAL A 79 5.54 -4.55 -14.12
C VAL A 79 5.77 -4.39 -15.62
N LYS A 80 4.90 -4.98 -16.45
CA LYS A 80 5.01 -4.87 -17.92
C LYS A 80 4.77 -3.45 -18.41
N VAL A 81 3.81 -2.74 -17.82
CA VAL A 81 3.43 -1.38 -18.22
C VAL A 81 4.53 -0.38 -17.82
N VAL A 82 5.03 -0.48 -16.59
CA VAL A 82 6.12 0.37 -16.10
C VAL A 82 7.40 0.15 -16.91
N LYS A 83 7.79 -1.11 -17.17
CA LYS A 83 8.96 -1.41 -18.02
C LYS A 83 8.81 -0.86 -19.44
N ALA A 84 7.61 -0.92 -20.01
CA ALA A 84 7.36 -0.36 -21.34
C ALA A 84 7.46 1.17 -21.36
N SER A 85 7.02 1.87 -20.30
CA SER A 85 7.16 3.33 -20.17
C SER A 85 8.61 3.77 -19.99
N LEU A 86 9.38 3.04 -19.16
CA LEU A 86 10.81 3.32 -18.95
C LEU A 86 11.68 3.08 -20.18
N ALA A 87 11.27 2.22 -21.12
CA ALA A 87 11.99 1.97 -22.36
C ALA A 87 11.71 3.02 -23.46
N GLN A 88 10.75 3.93 -23.24
CA GLN A 88 10.37 5.00 -24.17
C GLN A 88 10.96 6.37 -23.77
N HIS A 89 11.72 6.41 -22.68
CA HIS A 89 12.48 7.56 -22.20
C HIS A 89 13.98 7.21 -22.21
#